data_AF-G7Z4Z3-F1
#
_entry.id   AF-G7Z4Z3-F1
#
_cell.length_a   1.000
_cell.length_b   1.000
_cell.length_c   1.000
_cell.angle_alpha   90.00
_cell.angle_beta   90.00
_cell.angle_gamma   90.00
#
_symmetry.space_group_name_H-M   'P 1'
#
loop_
_entity.id
_entity.type
_entity.pdbx_description
1 polymer ?
#
loop_
_entity_poly.entity_id
_entity_poly.type
_entity_poly.pdbx_seq_one_letter_code
_entity_poly.pdbx_strand_id
1 'polypeptide(L)'
;MSIDRSELERLLADRPAGNRSAMQAVRESYADIGLMRERGLSWAEISDLLAKLGITARDSQPISPVTLRSAFFLVGNEGRGEAAGDDGGAAAAMSAETLAAVHKAALSAGRTDEGEGEGEDGEDEETGGTTASDQGEEAVAVSADASPAPPPVETPEAEAEPAVSASEPASEPASEPASEAPVTPVPNLLAPAATEADDEPAAPEPVALEPVVEAPASEAPEPDGAGEVKAEEAQAPEPTPEPAPEPTPEPALRPAPQPTSTAAAQNTGSLMSPPMHQDDSTNVHWKGDRMLGTIFVLNDRGGVGKTLLSHHLMATAMLEGLQLKVVEYEVNERLARLFGPDVVEHRRITQDFMNMMGSGDGFYEFWDLIGPELQRGGRLYDFGGNISQWFFNWAEVSGFDYYVGDGERLTFMVPVTVDLASLSTGMTTLERVATIAPKAKRVLVENGFSGPFSQLEDSQYARRKAEMVEREGLQVISMSPCTAPAWARLTGHRIDQVATMTREDLVKLGMTPPVASRSLIIIHEWLRNMRQALSPYLHDAFRQTPATTKAR
;
A
#
# COMPACT_ATOMS: atom_id res chain seq x y z
N MET A 1 -18.88 16.68 -31.30
CA MET A 1 -18.66 17.73 -32.33
C MET A 1 -17.22 17.58 -32.79
N SER A 2 -16.93 17.52 -34.09
CA SER A 2 -15.54 17.47 -34.57
C SER A 2 -14.91 18.86 -34.53
N ILE A 3 -13.70 18.98 -33.97
CA ILE A 3 -12.86 20.16 -34.18
C ILE A 3 -12.46 20.16 -35.65
N ASP A 4 -12.60 21.28 -36.36
CA ASP A 4 -11.98 21.37 -37.69
C ASP A 4 -10.46 21.37 -37.52
N ARG A 5 -9.78 20.56 -38.34
CA ARG A 5 -8.33 20.45 -38.35
C ARG A 5 -7.66 21.82 -38.50
N SER A 6 -8.27 22.72 -39.26
CA SER A 6 -7.78 24.10 -39.44
C SER A 6 -7.81 24.95 -38.15
N GLU A 7 -8.81 24.74 -37.28
CA GLU A 7 -8.95 25.43 -35.99
C GLU A 7 -7.89 24.92 -35.01
N LEU A 8 -7.63 23.61 -35.00
CA LEU A 8 -6.63 22.98 -34.15
C LEU A 8 -5.20 23.35 -34.57
N GLU A 9 -4.90 23.31 -35.87
CA GLU A 9 -3.61 23.74 -36.42
C GLU A 9 -3.37 25.23 -36.11
N ARG A 10 -4.41 26.08 -36.18
CA ARG A 10 -4.32 27.50 -35.82
C ARG A 10 -4.07 27.75 -34.33
N LEU A 11 -4.72 27.01 -33.42
CA LEU A 11 -4.55 27.21 -31.96
C LEU A 11 -3.11 26.92 -31.48
N LEU A 12 -2.37 26.10 -32.23
CA LEU A 12 -1.07 25.57 -31.80
C LEU A 12 0.10 26.03 -32.69
N ALA A 13 -0.15 26.68 -33.83
CA ALA A 13 0.88 27.17 -34.76
C ALA A 13 1.83 28.25 -34.19
N ASP A 14 1.39 29.06 -33.23
CA ASP A 14 2.19 30.14 -32.63
C ASP A 14 3.13 29.66 -31.50
N ARG A 15 3.19 28.35 -31.23
CA ARG A 15 4.03 27.75 -30.18
C ARG A 15 5.40 27.35 -30.75
N PRO A 16 6.52 27.60 -30.04
CA PRO A 16 7.82 27.12 -30.50
C PRO A 16 7.87 25.58 -30.53
N ALA A 17 8.36 24.99 -31.62
CA ALA A 17 8.57 23.55 -31.75
C ALA A 17 9.94 23.11 -31.18
N GLY A 18 10.05 21.85 -30.73
CA GLY A 18 11.31 21.25 -30.30
C GLY A 18 11.16 20.15 -29.24
N ASN A 19 12.23 19.38 -29.02
CA ASN A 19 12.27 18.31 -28.02
C ASN A 19 12.03 18.88 -26.61
N ARG A 20 10.98 18.42 -25.92
CA ARG A 20 10.65 18.82 -24.55
C ARG A 20 10.48 17.60 -23.64
N SER A 21 10.55 17.82 -22.33
CA SER A 21 10.01 16.85 -21.39
C SER A 21 8.49 16.83 -21.50
N ALA A 22 7.86 15.67 -21.26
CA ALA A 22 6.40 15.55 -21.32
C ALA A 22 5.70 16.52 -20.37
N MET A 23 6.27 16.77 -19.18
CA MET A 23 5.77 17.77 -18.23
C MET A 23 5.76 19.19 -18.81
N GLN A 24 6.83 19.61 -19.50
CA GLN A 24 6.91 20.95 -20.08
C GLN A 24 5.97 21.11 -21.28
N ALA A 25 5.92 20.10 -22.17
CA ALA A 25 4.98 20.05 -23.29
C ALA A 25 3.52 20.15 -22.84
N VAL A 26 3.16 19.44 -21.76
CA VAL A 26 1.83 19.50 -21.14
C VAL A 26 1.58 20.85 -20.47
N ARG A 27 2.53 21.41 -19.71
CA ARG A 27 2.36 22.70 -19.02
C ARG A 27 2.08 23.82 -20.00
N GLU A 28 2.77 23.83 -21.14
CA GLU A 28 2.52 24.79 -22.20
C GLU A 28 1.16 24.57 -22.87
N SER A 29 0.79 23.32 -23.16
CA SER A 29 -0.42 22.95 -23.91
C SER A 29 -1.62 22.62 -23.02
N TYR A 30 -1.61 23.00 -21.74
CA TYR A 30 -2.54 22.46 -20.74
C TYR A 30 -4.01 22.77 -21.06
N ALA A 31 -4.32 24.02 -21.40
CA ALA A 31 -5.66 24.44 -21.79
C ALA A 31 -6.14 23.71 -23.06
N ASP A 32 -5.23 23.55 -24.04
CA ASP A 32 -5.52 22.90 -25.32
C ASP A 32 -5.82 21.40 -25.14
N ILE A 33 -5.04 20.71 -24.30
CA ILE A 33 -5.26 19.30 -23.93
C ILE A 33 -6.58 19.15 -23.15
N GLY A 34 -6.90 20.08 -22.24
CA GLY A 34 -8.17 20.11 -21.52
C GLY A 34 -9.36 20.21 -22.48
N LEU A 35 -9.32 21.16 -23.41
CA LEU A 35 -10.35 21.37 -24.43
C LEU A 35 -10.48 20.18 -25.39
N MET A 36 -9.39 19.52 -25.76
CA MET A 36 -9.43 18.26 -26.53
C MET A 36 -10.12 17.13 -25.73
N ARG A 37 -9.85 17.01 -24.42
CA ARG A 37 -10.50 16.04 -23.54
C ARG A 37 -11.99 16.31 -23.36
N GLU A 38 -12.39 17.56 -23.16
CA GLU A 38 -13.79 18.00 -23.08
C GLU A 38 -14.56 17.70 -24.38
N ARG A 39 -13.89 17.85 -25.54
CA ARG A 39 -14.45 17.51 -26.86
C ARG A 39 -14.41 16.01 -27.18
N GLY A 40 -13.99 15.17 -26.21
CA GLY A 40 -14.11 13.71 -26.26
C GLY A 40 -12.92 12.94 -26.82
N LEU A 41 -11.80 13.61 -27.17
CA LEU A 41 -10.64 12.93 -27.76
C LEU A 41 -9.96 12.00 -26.74
N SER A 42 -9.56 10.83 -27.20
CA SER A 42 -8.75 9.88 -26.43
C SER A 42 -7.30 10.38 -26.26
N TRP A 43 -6.60 9.87 -25.25
CA TRP A 43 -5.19 10.20 -25.02
C TRP A 43 -4.27 9.80 -26.19
N ALA A 44 -4.67 8.82 -27.01
CA ALA A 44 -3.97 8.45 -28.23
C ALA A 44 -4.11 9.51 -29.33
N GLU A 45 -5.35 9.96 -29.60
CA GLU A 45 -5.60 11.02 -30.57
C GLU A 45 -4.92 12.33 -30.17
N ILE A 46 -4.93 12.69 -28.89
CA ILE A 46 -4.23 13.88 -28.38
C ILE A 46 -2.70 13.73 -28.55
N SER A 47 -2.13 12.57 -28.23
CA SER A 47 -0.71 12.25 -28.48
C SER A 47 -0.33 12.45 -29.96
N ASP A 48 -1.13 11.88 -30.86
CA ASP A 48 -0.87 11.94 -32.31
C ASP A 48 -1.02 13.36 -32.88
N LEU A 49 -1.95 14.16 -32.33
CA LEU A 49 -2.11 15.56 -32.70
C LEU A 49 -0.94 16.42 -32.20
N LEU A 50 -0.52 16.25 -30.95
CA LEU A 50 0.67 16.93 -30.41
C LEU A 50 1.93 16.57 -31.23
N ALA A 51 2.11 15.30 -31.58
CA ALA A 51 3.23 14.86 -32.41
C ALA A 51 3.21 15.47 -33.82
N LYS A 52 2.04 15.55 -34.48
CA LYS A 52 1.88 16.23 -35.79
C LYS A 52 2.21 17.72 -35.73
N LEU A 53 2.10 18.33 -34.55
CA LEU A 53 2.42 19.74 -34.28
C LEU A 53 3.87 19.93 -33.77
N GLY A 54 4.69 18.88 -33.79
CA GLY A 54 6.09 18.92 -33.35
C GLY A 54 6.29 18.90 -31.82
N ILE A 55 5.21 18.75 -31.04
CA ILE A 55 5.24 18.61 -29.59
C ILE A 55 5.50 17.14 -29.27
N THR A 56 6.78 16.81 -29.12
CA THR A 56 7.30 15.44 -28.99
C THR A 56 8.12 15.27 -27.72
N ALA A 57 8.29 14.02 -27.31
CA ALA A 57 9.19 13.64 -26.24
C ALA A 57 10.66 13.79 -26.69
N ARG A 58 11.60 13.29 -25.86
CA ARG A 58 12.99 13.11 -26.29
C ARG A 58 13.04 12.24 -27.55
N ASP A 59 13.99 12.55 -28.43
CA ASP A 59 14.25 11.81 -29.68
C ASP A 59 13.10 11.86 -30.70
N SER A 60 12.33 12.96 -30.68
CA SER A 60 11.24 13.27 -31.62
C SER A 60 10.10 12.24 -31.68
N GLN A 61 9.97 11.39 -30.66
CA GLN A 61 8.89 10.41 -30.55
C GLN A 61 7.60 11.05 -30.01
N PRO A 62 6.40 10.59 -30.41
CA PRO A 62 5.14 10.97 -29.77
C PRO A 62 5.18 10.75 -28.25
N ILE A 63 4.59 11.67 -27.48
CA ILE A 63 4.47 11.50 -26.03
C ILE A 63 3.45 10.39 -25.76
N SER A 64 3.90 9.24 -25.24
CA SER A 64 3.01 8.09 -25.07
C SER A 64 1.72 8.46 -24.31
N PRO A 65 0.54 7.88 -24.66
CA PRO A 65 -0.74 8.28 -24.06
C PRO A 65 -0.79 8.18 -22.52
N VAL A 66 -0.06 7.21 -21.96
CA VAL A 66 0.06 7.00 -20.51
C VAL A 66 0.91 8.11 -19.88
N THR A 67 2.05 8.45 -20.51
CA THR A 67 2.93 9.56 -20.06
C THR A 67 2.19 10.90 -20.15
N LEU A 68 1.47 11.13 -21.26
CA LEU A 68 0.69 12.34 -21.49
C LEU A 68 -0.41 12.54 -20.44
N ARG A 69 -1.21 11.48 -20.17
CA ARG A 69 -2.23 11.48 -19.11
C ARG A 69 -1.63 11.76 -17.73
N SER A 70 -0.50 11.12 -17.42
CA SER A 70 0.18 11.26 -16.12
C SER A 70 0.71 12.69 -15.92
N ALA A 71 1.37 13.24 -16.93
CA ALA A 71 1.85 14.61 -16.92
C ALA A 71 0.71 15.63 -16.82
N PHE A 72 -0.40 15.42 -17.54
CA PHE A 72 -1.58 16.29 -17.43
C PHE A 72 -2.16 16.32 -16.01
N PHE A 73 -2.29 15.16 -15.36
CA PHE A 73 -2.78 15.12 -13.98
C PHE A 73 -1.83 15.82 -13.00
N LEU A 74 -0.51 15.64 -13.16
CA LEU A 74 0.50 16.30 -12.31
C LEU A 74 0.48 17.83 -12.48
N VAL A 75 0.50 18.34 -13.71
CA VAL A 75 0.43 19.79 -14.00
C VAL A 75 -0.90 20.39 -13.50
N GLY A 76 -2.01 19.67 -13.61
CA GLY A 76 -3.30 20.12 -13.09
C GLY A 76 -3.33 20.31 -11.57
N ASN A 77 -2.52 19.54 -10.84
CA ASN A 77 -2.36 19.70 -9.39
C ASN A 77 -1.42 20.86 -9.03
N GLU A 78 -0.42 21.18 -9.86
CA GLU A 78 0.43 22.37 -9.69
C GLU A 78 -0.40 23.66 -9.74
N GLY A 79 -1.22 23.83 -10.79
CA GLY A 79 -1.99 25.07 -11.02
C GLY A 79 -3.09 25.35 -9.98
N ARG A 80 -3.58 24.33 -9.27
CA ARG A 80 -4.55 24.52 -8.16
C ARG A 80 -3.92 25.16 -6.92
N GLY A 81 -2.59 25.15 -6.78
CA GLY A 81 -1.89 25.83 -5.69
C GLY A 81 -1.80 27.35 -5.86
N GLU A 82 -1.83 27.87 -7.09
CA GLU A 82 -1.61 29.30 -7.37
C GLU A 82 -2.90 30.12 -7.52
N ALA A 83 -4.03 29.49 -7.89
CA ALA A 83 -5.30 30.17 -8.09
C ALA A 83 -6.05 30.53 -6.79
N ALA A 84 -5.59 30.05 -5.63
CA ALA A 84 -6.16 30.35 -4.32
C ALA A 84 -5.65 31.70 -3.79
N GLY A 85 -6.12 32.79 -4.40
CA GLY A 85 -5.79 34.15 -3.99
C GLY A 85 -6.58 34.64 -2.78
N ASP A 86 -5.87 34.86 -1.67
CA ASP A 86 -6.07 35.94 -0.68
C ASP A 86 -7.44 36.08 0.03
N ASP A 87 -8.07 34.98 0.42
CA ASP A 87 -9.10 34.98 1.47
C ASP A 87 -8.82 33.91 2.55
N GLY A 88 -8.00 34.29 3.54
CA GLY A 88 -8.15 33.85 4.94
C GLY A 88 -8.05 32.36 5.29
N GLY A 89 -6.98 31.65 4.91
CA GLY A 89 -6.75 30.28 5.41
C GLY A 89 -5.28 29.83 5.30
N ALA A 90 -4.55 29.79 6.42
CA ALA A 90 -3.11 29.50 6.42
C ALA A 90 -2.78 28.02 6.15
N ALA A 91 -2.55 27.67 4.88
CA ALA A 91 -1.86 26.47 4.46
C ALA A 91 -0.41 26.81 4.04
N ALA A 92 0.58 26.05 4.52
CA ALA A 92 1.98 26.43 4.42
C ALA A 92 2.58 26.22 3.01
N ALA A 93 2.73 27.32 2.25
CA ALA A 93 3.58 27.34 1.07
C ALA A 93 5.07 27.17 1.45
N MET A 94 5.84 26.42 0.65
CA MET A 94 7.29 26.36 0.84
C MET A 94 7.92 27.73 0.53
N SER A 95 8.84 28.18 1.37
CA SER A 95 9.50 29.48 1.17
C SER A 95 10.29 29.52 -0.14
N ALA A 96 10.40 30.70 -0.75
CA ALA A 96 11.25 30.91 -1.93
C ALA A 96 12.72 30.52 -1.68
N GLU A 97 13.18 30.62 -0.43
CA GLU A 97 14.49 30.15 0.02
C GLU A 97 14.63 28.62 -0.05
N THR A 98 13.56 27.86 0.25
CA THR A 98 13.50 26.40 0.07
C THR A 98 13.59 26.02 -1.41
N LEU A 99 12.87 26.73 -2.29
CA LEU A 99 12.95 26.53 -3.74
C LEU A 99 14.35 26.84 -4.29
N ALA A 100 14.98 27.92 -3.83
CA ALA A 100 16.34 28.28 -4.20
C ALA A 100 17.37 27.22 -3.73
N ALA A 101 17.19 26.66 -2.52
CA ALA A 101 18.03 25.58 -2.01
C ALA A 101 17.89 24.29 -2.83
N VAL A 102 16.67 23.89 -3.18
CA VAL A 102 16.41 22.71 -4.03
C VAL A 102 17.00 22.90 -5.43
N HIS A 103 16.85 24.08 -6.04
CA HIS A 103 17.44 24.38 -7.34
C HIS A 103 18.98 24.34 -7.30
N LYS A 104 19.60 24.86 -6.23
CA LYS A 104 21.05 24.80 -6.02
C LYS A 104 21.54 23.36 -5.82
N ALA A 105 20.79 22.53 -5.10
CA ALA A 105 21.11 21.12 -4.90
C ALA A 105 21.03 20.33 -6.21
N ALA A 106 20.00 20.56 -7.03
CA ALA A 106 19.85 19.93 -8.35
C ALA A 106 20.98 20.28 -9.32
N LEU A 107 21.44 21.54 -9.34
CA LEU A 107 22.60 21.96 -10.13
C LEU A 107 23.92 21.36 -9.62
N SER A 108 24.01 21.04 -8.33
CA SER A 108 25.20 20.41 -7.73
C SER A 108 25.28 18.92 -8.06
N ALA A 109 24.14 18.22 -8.12
CA ALA A 109 24.06 16.80 -8.47
C ALA A 109 24.30 16.51 -9.97
N GLY A 110 24.31 17.54 -10.82
CA GLY A 110 24.53 17.42 -12.27
C GLY A 110 25.99 17.47 -12.72
N ARG A 111 26.96 17.64 -11.81
CA ARG A 111 28.39 17.55 -12.12
C ARG A 111 28.91 16.16 -11.77
N THR A 112 28.97 15.29 -12.77
CA THR A 112 29.86 14.14 -12.74
C THR A 112 31.31 14.63 -12.76
N ASP A 113 32.12 14.04 -11.90
CA ASP A 113 33.52 14.40 -11.69
C ASP A 113 34.38 13.81 -12.82
N GLU A 114 34.42 14.47 -13.97
CA GLU A 114 35.37 14.16 -15.05
C GLU A 114 36.74 14.74 -14.70
N GLY A 115 37.39 14.12 -13.72
CA GLY A 115 38.72 14.44 -13.22
C GLY A 115 39.76 13.39 -13.63
N GLU A 116 40.56 13.74 -14.64
CA GLU A 116 42.00 13.47 -14.73
C GLU A 116 42.50 12.03 -14.49
N GLY A 117 42.81 11.36 -15.60
CA GLY A 117 43.55 10.09 -15.65
C GLY A 117 44.67 10.13 -16.69
N GLU A 118 45.56 11.13 -16.59
CA GLU A 118 46.83 11.11 -17.33
C GLU A 118 47.80 10.16 -16.60
N GLY A 119 48.20 9.09 -17.27
CA GLY A 119 49.27 8.21 -16.79
C GLY A 119 50.61 8.65 -17.34
N GLU A 120 51.55 9.03 -16.47
CA GLU A 120 52.97 9.08 -16.79
C GLU A 120 53.68 7.84 -16.23
N ASP A 121 54.61 7.30 -17.02
CA ASP A 121 55.46 6.17 -16.68
C ASP A 121 56.47 6.54 -15.57
N GLY A 122 56.83 5.57 -14.72
CA GLY A 122 57.84 5.75 -13.67
C GLY A 122 58.38 4.42 -13.16
N GLU A 123 59.64 4.13 -13.50
CA GLU A 123 60.34 2.88 -13.22
C GLU A 123 61.01 2.86 -11.81
N ASP A 124 61.23 1.63 -11.32
CA ASP A 124 62.38 1.17 -10.52
C ASP A 124 62.62 1.51 -9.02
N GLU A 125 63.45 0.61 -8.44
CA GLU A 125 64.11 0.50 -7.12
C GLU A 125 63.22 0.36 -5.86
N GLU A 126 63.26 -0.73 -5.08
CA GLU A 126 64.31 -1.55 -4.44
C GLU A 126 64.54 -1.17 -2.95
N THR A 127 64.76 -2.20 -2.10
CA THR A 127 65.01 -2.15 -0.65
C THR A 127 63.79 -1.79 0.23
N GLY A 128 63.57 -2.35 1.42
CA GLY A 128 64.37 -3.26 2.24
C GLY A 128 64.54 -2.67 3.65
N GLY A 129 63.78 -3.13 4.65
CA GLY A 129 63.81 -2.49 5.98
C GLY A 129 63.10 -3.25 7.11
N THR A 130 63.91 -3.86 7.99
CA THR A 130 63.54 -4.58 9.21
C THR A 130 63.24 -3.64 10.39
N THR A 131 62.27 -3.98 11.26
CA THR A 131 62.18 -3.89 12.76
C THR A 131 60.71 -3.72 13.16
N ALA A 132 60.06 -4.52 14.02
CA ALA A 132 60.40 -5.01 15.36
C ALA A 132 60.30 -3.94 16.47
N SER A 133 59.84 -4.36 17.67
CA SER A 133 59.57 -3.58 18.90
C SER A 133 58.20 -2.88 19.00
N ASP A 134 57.56 -2.74 20.18
CA ASP A 134 57.58 -3.55 21.42
C ASP A 134 56.33 -3.19 22.29
N GLN A 135 56.20 -3.84 23.45
CA GLN A 135 55.37 -3.55 24.65
C GLN A 135 54.96 -2.07 24.86
N GLY A 136 53.83 -1.72 25.53
CA GLY A 136 52.92 -2.50 26.37
C GLY A 136 52.50 -1.67 27.62
N GLU A 137 51.37 -2.01 28.25
CA GLU A 137 50.91 -1.50 29.59
C GLU A 137 50.70 0.06 29.69
N GLU A 138 50.07 0.66 30.71
CA GLU A 138 49.29 0.13 31.86
C GLU A 138 47.85 0.74 31.87
N ALA A 139 47.32 1.28 32.99
CA ALA A 139 45.87 1.41 33.19
C ALA A 139 45.37 2.50 34.21
N VAL A 140 44.09 2.35 34.62
CA VAL A 140 43.42 2.91 35.83
C VAL A 140 42.69 4.28 35.72
N ALA A 141 41.63 4.40 36.54
CA ALA A 141 40.78 5.56 36.91
C ALA A 141 39.66 5.93 35.90
N VAL A 142 38.37 5.72 36.16
CA VAL A 142 37.52 5.94 37.36
C VAL A 142 37.46 7.42 37.77
N SER A 143 36.36 8.07 37.40
CA SER A 143 35.73 9.16 38.16
C SER A 143 34.25 9.22 37.81
N ALA A 144 33.39 9.00 38.80
CA ALA A 144 32.00 9.40 38.76
C ALA A 144 31.90 10.76 39.46
N ASP A 145 31.17 11.70 38.88
CA ASP A 145 30.71 12.87 39.63
C ASP A 145 29.27 13.20 39.24
N ALA A 146 28.48 13.59 40.24
CA ALA A 146 27.06 13.83 40.13
C ALA A 146 26.80 15.33 40.33
N SER A 147 26.03 15.95 39.43
CA SER A 147 25.58 17.32 39.59
C SER A 147 24.06 17.40 39.80
N PRO A 148 23.56 18.40 40.55
CA PRO A 148 22.32 18.26 41.30
C PRO A 148 21.11 18.96 40.66
N ALA A 149 19.93 18.61 41.15
CA ALA A 149 18.65 19.14 40.69
C ALA A 149 18.45 20.64 41.06
N PRO A 150 17.72 21.41 40.21
CA PRO A 150 17.37 22.80 40.50
C PRO A 150 16.25 22.92 41.57
N PRO A 151 16.19 24.06 42.30
CA PRO A 151 15.18 24.33 43.33
C PRO A 151 13.78 24.67 42.74
N PRO A 152 12.71 24.60 43.55
CA PRO A 152 11.33 24.81 43.10
C PRO A 152 11.00 26.28 42.82
N VAL A 153 10.09 26.51 41.86
CA VAL A 153 9.56 27.83 41.50
C VAL A 153 8.33 28.14 42.36
N GLU A 154 8.29 29.33 42.95
CA GLU A 154 7.18 29.82 43.77
C GLU A 154 5.97 30.27 42.91
N THR A 155 4.76 29.95 43.37
CA THR A 155 3.49 30.45 42.82
C THR A 155 3.00 31.68 43.60
N PRO A 156 2.61 32.78 42.93
CA PRO A 156 1.81 33.83 43.54
C PRO A 156 0.31 33.59 43.36
N GLU A 157 -0.43 33.61 44.47
CA GLU A 157 -1.89 33.75 44.53
C GLU A 157 -2.33 35.22 44.34
N ALA A 158 -3.66 35.42 44.24
CA ALA A 158 -4.41 36.69 44.29
C ALA A 158 -4.42 37.52 42.97
N GLU A 159 -5.49 38.25 42.61
CA GLU A 159 -6.73 38.55 43.34
C GLU A 159 -7.90 38.98 42.39
N ALA A 160 -9.14 38.74 42.85
CA ALA A 160 -10.42 39.44 42.60
C ALA A 160 -10.85 40.04 41.23
N GLU A 161 -12.15 39.85 40.92
CA GLU A 161 -12.92 40.56 39.89
C GLU A 161 -13.12 42.07 40.22
N PRO A 162 -13.66 42.88 39.26
CA PRO A 162 -15.11 43.11 39.30
C PRO A 162 -15.82 43.23 37.93
N ALA A 163 -17.15 43.12 37.98
CA ALA A 163 -18.05 43.11 36.83
C ALA A 163 -18.42 44.50 36.23
N VAL A 164 -18.69 44.51 34.91
CA VAL A 164 -19.53 45.47 34.17
C VAL A 164 -20.05 44.73 32.92
N SER A 165 -21.33 44.37 32.79
CA SER A 165 -22.56 45.17 32.68
C SER A 165 -22.84 45.74 31.27
N ALA A 166 -23.78 45.07 30.58
CA ALA A 166 -24.70 45.52 29.53
C ALA A 166 -24.22 46.45 28.38
N SER A 167 -24.46 46.02 27.14
CA SER A 167 -25.30 46.73 26.16
C SER A 167 -25.64 45.85 24.95
N GLU A 168 -26.94 45.60 24.73
CA GLU A 168 -27.47 45.34 23.39
C GLU A 168 -27.38 46.63 22.54
N PRO A 169 -27.54 46.52 21.22
CA PRO A 169 -28.80 47.06 20.71
C PRO A 169 -29.49 46.17 19.68
N ALA A 170 -30.80 46.00 19.86
CA ALA A 170 -31.69 45.60 18.79
C ALA A 170 -31.78 46.71 17.71
N SER A 171 -32.00 46.31 16.46
CA SER A 171 -32.54 47.19 15.43
C SER A 171 -33.45 46.38 14.52
N GLU A 172 -34.71 46.81 14.47
CA GLU A 172 -35.85 46.15 13.82
C GLU A 172 -36.06 46.71 12.38
N PRO A 173 -37.11 46.35 11.60
CA PRO A 173 -36.92 45.96 10.20
C PRO A 173 -37.48 46.95 9.17
N ALA A 174 -37.15 46.74 7.89
CA ALA A 174 -37.88 47.33 6.76
C ALA A 174 -37.79 46.52 5.45
N SER A 175 -38.94 45.98 5.05
CA SER A 175 -39.50 46.05 3.68
C SER A 175 -38.80 45.41 2.46
N GLU A 176 -39.48 44.37 1.95
CA GLU A 176 -39.77 44.05 0.53
C GLU A 176 -39.96 45.27 -0.42
N PRO A 177 -39.94 45.13 -1.79
CA PRO A 177 -40.37 43.93 -2.53
C PRO A 177 -39.63 43.53 -3.83
N ALA A 178 -40.01 42.32 -4.27
CA ALA A 178 -40.09 41.75 -5.62
C ALA A 178 -39.52 42.49 -6.85
N SER A 179 -38.80 41.72 -7.68
CA SER A 179 -38.77 41.89 -9.13
C SER A 179 -38.82 40.52 -9.80
N GLU A 180 -40.00 40.11 -10.25
CA GLU A 180 -40.15 39.00 -11.20
C GLU A 180 -39.50 39.36 -12.55
N ALA A 181 -38.89 38.38 -13.22
CA ALA A 181 -38.49 38.49 -14.63
C ALA A 181 -38.92 37.19 -15.36
N PRO A 182 -39.41 37.28 -16.62
CA PRO A 182 -40.32 36.27 -17.15
C PRO A 182 -39.63 35.05 -17.76
N VAL A 183 -40.28 33.89 -17.55
CA VAL A 183 -40.01 32.63 -18.26
C VAL A 183 -40.36 32.77 -19.74
N THR A 184 -39.41 32.48 -20.63
CA THR A 184 -39.67 32.33 -22.07
C THR A 184 -40.05 30.87 -22.39
N PRO A 185 -41.11 30.63 -23.20
CA PRO A 185 -41.60 29.27 -23.44
C PRO A 185 -40.82 28.52 -24.53
N VAL A 186 -40.65 27.21 -24.30
CA VAL A 186 -40.13 26.24 -25.26
C VAL A 186 -41.14 25.99 -26.40
N PRO A 187 -40.75 26.07 -27.68
CA PRO A 187 -41.54 25.53 -28.78
C PRO A 187 -41.32 24.02 -28.88
N ASN A 188 -42.26 23.24 -28.37
CA ASN A 188 -42.27 21.78 -28.51
C ASN A 188 -42.89 21.42 -29.87
N LEU A 189 -42.10 20.92 -30.83
CA LEU A 189 -42.57 20.51 -32.16
C LEU A 189 -42.59 18.98 -32.28
N LEU A 190 -43.80 18.42 -32.25
CA LEU A 190 -44.06 17.04 -32.62
C LEU A 190 -44.02 16.89 -34.16
N ALA A 191 -43.37 15.80 -34.60
CA ALA A 191 -43.69 14.83 -35.68
C ALA A 191 -44.87 15.14 -36.66
N PRO A 192 -44.90 14.60 -37.92
CA PRO A 192 -44.46 13.22 -38.22
C PRO A 192 -43.98 12.84 -39.66
N ALA A 193 -43.67 11.54 -39.81
CA ALA A 193 -43.88 10.65 -40.98
C ALA A 193 -42.95 10.68 -42.22
N ALA A 194 -42.20 9.57 -42.39
CA ALA A 194 -42.12 8.67 -43.58
C ALA A 194 -41.02 7.62 -43.28
N THR A 195 -41.24 6.30 -43.16
CA THR A 195 -41.53 5.27 -44.19
C THR A 195 -40.58 5.22 -45.38
N GLU A 196 -39.55 4.36 -45.29
CA GLU A 196 -38.96 3.48 -46.31
C GLU A 196 -37.96 2.58 -45.53
N ALA A 197 -38.12 1.25 -45.43
CA ALA A 197 -38.10 0.19 -46.44
C ALA A 197 -36.68 -0.31 -46.76
N ASP A 198 -36.46 -1.60 -46.49
CA ASP A 198 -35.48 -2.55 -47.05
C ASP A 198 -34.03 -2.09 -47.31
N ASP A 199 -33.07 -2.63 -46.54
CA ASP A 199 -32.14 -3.64 -47.10
C ASP A 199 -31.36 -4.39 -46.00
N GLU A 200 -31.42 -5.72 -46.04
CA GLU A 200 -30.70 -6.64 -45.15
C GLU A 200 -29.62 -7.38 -45.96
N PRO A 201 -28.33 -6.99 -45.86
CA PRO A 201 -27.25 -7.77 -46.48
C PRO A 201 -26.83 -8.93 -45.57
N ALA A 202 -27.03 -10.14 -46.09
CA ALA A 202 -26.79 -11.41 -45.42
C ALA A 202 -25.39 -11.58 -44.79
N ALA A 203 -25.35 -12.33 -43.69
CA ALA A 203 -24.11 -12.82 -43.08
C ALA A 203 -23.35 -13.77 -44.03
N PRO A 204 -22.02 -13.65 -44.16
CA PRO A 204 -21.21 -14.64 -44.88
C PRO A 204 -21.02 -15.91 -44.03
N GLU A 205 -21.34 -17.07 -44.61
CA GLU A 205 -21.04 -18.38 -44.02
C GLU A 205 -19.53 -18.64 -43.91
N PRO A 206 -19.06 -19.40 -42.90
CA PRO A 206 -17.66 -19.71 -42.73
C PRO A 206 -17.15 -20.71 -43.78
N VAL A 207 -16.19 -20.28 -44.60
CA VAL A 207 -15.49 -21.16 -45.55
C VAL A 207 -14.60 -22.15 -44.78
N ALA A 208 -14.89 -23.44 -44.92
CA ALA A 208 -14.03 -24.51 -44.43
C ALA A 208 -12.74 -24.58 -45.27
N LEU A 209 -11.59 -24.52 -44.60
CA LEU A 209 -10.28 -24.80 -45.21
C LEU A 209 -9.79 -26.17 -44.71
N GLU A 210 -9.65 -27.11 -45.63
CA GLU A 210 -9.03 -28.41 -45.38
C GLU A 210 -7.51 -28.28 -45.18
N PRO A 211 -6.87 -29.20 -44.43
CA PRO A 211 -5.47 -29.07 -44.06
C PRO A 211 -4.53 -29.51 -45.18
N VAL A 212 -3.66 -28.60 -45.64
CA VAL A 212 -2.52 -28.96 -46.51
C VAL A 212 -1.39 -29.50 -45.64
N VAL A 213 -1.02 -30.75 -45.90
CA VAL A 213 0.14 -31.42 -45.33
C VAL A 213 1.38 -31.03 -46.11
N GLU A 214 2.37 -30.42 -45.46
CA GLU A 214 3.75 -30.47 -45.95
C GLU A 214 4.75 -30.39 -44.78
N ALA A 215 5.54 -31.44 -44.62
CA ALA A 215 6.67 -31.50 -43.69
C ALA A 215 7.97 -31.30 -44.47
N PRO A 216 8.99 -30.70 -43.86
CA PRO A 216 10.34 -31.16 -44.14
C PRO A 216 11.21 -31.40 -42.89
N ALA A 217 11.96 -32.49 -43.00
CA ALA A 217 13.34 -32.68 -42.54
C ALA A 217 13.72 -32.26 -41.11
N SER A 218 13.97 -33.28 -40.29
CA SER A 218 14.89 -33.23 -39.16
C SER A 218 16.34 -32.94 -39.59
N GLU A 219 16.96 -31.90 -39.03
CA GLU A 219 18.42 -31.82 -38.93
C GLU A 219 18.84 -32.15 -37.49
N ALA A 220 19.71 -33.15 -37.35
CA ALA A 220 20.38 -33.48 -36.10
C ALA A 220 21.83 -32.96 -36.17
N PRO A 221 22.37 -32.34 -35.11
CA PRO A 221 23.76 -31.91 -35.09
C PRO A 221 24.70 -33.10 -34.86
N GLU A 222 25.69 -33.26 -35.75
CA GLU A 222 26.85 -34.12 -35.52
C GLU A 222 27.79 -33.50 -34.47
N PRO A 223 28.32 -34.27 -33.51
CA PRO A 223 29.42 -33.84 -32.66
C PRO A 223 30.78 -34.18 -33.31
N ASP A 224 31.52 -33.16 -33.72
CA ASP A 224 32.88 -33.29 -34.23
C ASP A 224 33.88 -33.61 -33.09
N GLY A 225 35.01 -34.25 -33.42
CA GLY A 225 35.77 -35.07 -32.47
C GLY A 225 37.14 -34.58 -31.99
N ALA A 226 37.69 -35.37 -31.06
CA ALA A 226 39.11 -35.53 -30.70
C ALA A 226 39.88 -34.37 -30.01
N GLY A 227 40.42 -34.66 -28.80
CA GLY A 227 41.35 -33.77 -28.08
C GLY A 227 41.96 -34.39 -26.81
N GLU A 228 43.10 -35.09 -26.97
CA GLU A 228 44.19 -35.37 -26.02
C GLU A 228 43.96 -35.81 -24.54
N VAL A 229 44.25 -37.09 -24.31
CA VAL A 229 45.20 -37.67 -23.32
C VAL A 229 45.64 -36.82 -22.10
N LYS A 230 45.38 -37.31 -20.87
CA LYS A 230 46.39 -37.27 -19.78
C LYS A 230 46.18 -38.25 -18.61
N ALA A 231 47.32 -38.78 -18.16
CA ALA A 231 47.64 -39.24 -16.80
C ALA A 231 46.73 -40.27 -16.08
N GLU A 232 47.17 -41.52 -16.19
CA GLU A 232 47.01 -42.57 -15.18
C GLU A 232 47.60 -42.13 -13.82
N GLU A 233 46.79 -42.15 -12.75
CA GLU A 233 47.26 -41.99 -11.36
C GLU A 233 46.64 -43.09 -10.48
N ALA A 234 47.51 -43.84 -9.77
CA ALA A 234 47.12 -45.07 -9.09
C ALA A 234 46.47 -44.79 -7.74
N GLN A 235 45.20 -45.18 -7.57
CA GLN A 235 44.53 -45.15 -6.28
C GLN A 235 45.03 -46.28 -5.36
N ALA A 236 45.45 -45.90 -4.15
CA ALA A 236 45.75 -46.85 -3.07
C ALA A 236 44.45 -47.48 -2.51
N PRO A 237 44.48 -48.72 -2.00
CA PRO A 237 43.29 -49.39 -1.48
C PRO A 237 42.77 -48.71 -0.21
N GLU A 238 41.45 -48.47 -0.16
CA GLU A 238 40.76 -47.98 1.03
C GLU A 238 40.85 -48.99 2.21
N PRO A 239 40.97 -48.52 3.46
CA PRO A 239 40.95 -49.40 4.62
C PRO A 239 39.53 -49.91 4.90
N THR A 240 39.40 -51.24 5.02
CA THR A 240 38.18 -51.93 5.46
C THR A 240 37.65 -51.36 6.78
N PRO A 241 36.37 -50.96 6.88
CA PRO A 241 35.80 -50.48 8.14
C PRO A 241 35.70 -51.59 9.18
N GLU A 242 36.13 -51.27 10.40
CA GLU A 242 36.08 -52.14 11.58
C GLU A 242 34.62 -52.35 12.03
N PRO A 243 34.21 -53.58 12.44
CA PRO A 243 32.81 -53.85 12.79
C PRO A 243 32.40 -53.13 14.08
N ALA A 244 31.26 -52.44 14.02
CA ALA A 244 30.68 -51.75 15.17
C ALA A 244 30.29 -52.74 16.29
N PRO A 245 30.47 -52.39 17.58
CA PRO A 245 30.12 -53.26 18.70
C PRO A 245 28.61 -53.45 18.84
N GLU A 246 28.21 -54.65 19.30
CA GLU A 246 26.81 -55.03 19.51
C GLU A 246 26.11 -54.14 20.57
N PRO A 247 24.83 -53.79 20.38
CA PRO A 247 24.08 -53.00 21.36
C PRO A 247 23.79 -53.80 22.64
N THR A 248 24.16 -53.22 23.78
CA THR A 248 23.80 -53.70 25.13
C THR A 248 22.27 -53.78 25.28
N PRO A 249 21.71 -54.87 25.86
CA PRO A 249 20.26 -55.03 25.98
C PRO A 249 19.61 -54.00 26.92
N GLU A 250 18.51 -53.42 26.43
CA GLU A 250 17.69 -52.43 27.11
C GLU A 250 16.94 -53.04 28.31
N PRO A 251 16.92 -52.39 29.50
CA PRO A 251 16.24 -52.92 30.68
C PRO A 251 14.72 -52.82 30.56
N ALA A 252 14.03 -53.93 30.80
CA ALA A 252 12.58 -54.07 30.62
C ALA A 252 11.75 -53.02 31.38
N LEU A 253 10.89 -52.31 30.64
CA LEU A 253 9.93 -51.34 31.18
C LEU A 253 8.89 -52.02 32.07
N ARG A 254 8.53 -51.36 33.17
CA ARG A 254 7.47 -51.81 34.09
C ARG A 254 6.07 -51.64 33.46
N PRO A 255 5.11 -52.53 33.74
CA PRO A 255 3.73 -52.38 33.27
C PRO A 255 3.05 -51.13 33.86
N ALA A 256 2.38 -50.36 33.03
CA ALA A 256 1.46 -49.31 33.47
C ALA A 256 0.13 -49.92 33.99
N PRO A 257 -0.51 -49.34 35.03
CA PRO A 257 -1.77 -49.84 35.55
C PRO A 257 -2.94 -49.60 34.58
N GLN A 258 -3.79 -50.60 34.42
CA GLN A 258 -5.03 -50.50 33.63
C GLN A 258 -6.06 -49.60 34.33
N PRO A 259 -6.69 -48.63 33.64
CA PRO A 259 -7.90 -48.00 34.14
C PRO A 259 -9.10 -48.96 34.03
N THR A 260 -9.86 -49.08 35.11
CA THR A 260 -11.04 -49.95 35.20
C THR A 260 -12.18 -49.44 34.32
N SER A 261 -12.71 -50.30 33.43
CA SER A 261 -13.90 -50.02 32.63
C SER A 261 -15.16 -50.14 33.48
N THR A 262 -16.07 -49.16 33.38
CA THR A 262 -17.41 -49.23 34.01
C THR A 262 -18.51 -48.80 33.03
N ALA A 263 -19.37 -49.77 32.73
CA ALA A 263 -20.77 -49.67 32.32
C ALA A 263 -21.19 -48.71 31.18
N ALA A 264 -21.49 -49.36 30.06
CA ALA A 264 -22.39 -48.93 28.98
C ALA A 264 -23.69 -48.22 29.43
N ALA A 265 -24.13 -47.30 28.57
CA ALA A 265 -25.55 -47.08 28.30
C ALA A 265 -25.76 -47.05 26.77
N GLN A 266 -26.65 -47.90 26.27
CA GLN A 266 -27.00 -47.96 24.86
C GLN A 266 -28.00 -46.84 24.52
N ASN A 267 -27.87 -46.22 23.35
CA ASN A 267 -29.07 -45.75 22.66
C ASN A 267 -28.88 -45.74 21.14
N THR A 268 -29.86 -46.30 20.45
CA THR A 268 -29.86 -46.55 19.00
C THR A 268 -30.79 -45.57 18.29
N GLY A 269 -30.34 -45.09 17.13
CA GLY A 269 -31.15 -44.32 16.17
C GLY A 269 -30.47 -43.00 15.79
N SER A 270 -30.43 -42.58 14.55
CA SER A 270 -30.85 -43.14 13.27
C SER A 270 -30.32 -42.17 12.21
N LEU A 271 -30.04 -42.64 10.99
CA LEU A 271 -29.61 -41.79 9.88
C LEU A 271 -30.69 -40.75 9.54
N MET A 272 -30.33 -39.46 9.47
CA MET A 272 -30.65 -38.52 8.38
C MET A 272 -29.69 -37.32 8.44
N SER A 273 -29.00 -37.03 7.34
CA SER A 273 -28.20 -35.81 7.20
C SER A 273 -29.11 -34.59 7.03
N PRO A 274 -28.87 -33.46 7.71
CA PRO A 274 -29.58 -32.22 7.39
C PRO A 274 -29.08 -31.67 6.03
N PRO A 275 -29.95 -31.01 5.24
CA PRO A 275 -29.53 -30.38 3.99
C PRO A 275 -28.63 -29.17 4.28
N MET A 276 -27.67 -28.91 3.39
CA MET A 276 -26.97 -27.62 3.36
C MET A 276 -27.97 -26.53 2.99
N HIS A 277 -28.42 -25.76 3.99
CA HIS A 277 -29.11 -24.51 3.72
C HIS A 277 -28.10 -23.49 3.17
N GLN A 278 -28.35 -23.02 1.94
CA GLN A 278 -27.83 -21.73 1.51
C GLN A 278 -28.55 -20.65 2.31
N ASP A 279 -27.79 -19.77 2.96
CA ASP A 279 -28.31 -18.67 3.78
C ASP A 279 -28.79 -17.51 2.88
N ASP A 280 -29.92 -17.70 2.19
CA ASP A 280 -30.65 -16.64 1.46
C ASP A 280 -31.41 -15.71 2.44
N SER A 281 -30.72 -15.24 3.48
CA SER A 281 -31.25 -14.29 4.47
C SER A 281 -31.14 -12.85 3.95
N THR A 282 -32.12 -12.46 3.15
CA THR A 282 -32.27 -11.11 2.60
C THR A 282 -32.53 -10.05 3.69
N ASN A 283 -31.73 -8.99 3.68
CA ASN A 283 -32.03 -7.61 4.13
C ASN A 283 -33.01 -7.40 5.31
N VAL A 284 -32.87 -8.16 6.40
CA VAL A 284 -33.44 -7.75 7.70
C VAL A 284 -32.60 -6.60 8.23
N HIS A 285 -33.22 -5.46 8.58
CA HIS A 285 -32.50 -4.39 9.29
C HIS A 285 -32.04 -4.91 10.67
N TRP A 286 -30.74 -5.21 10.80
CA TRP A 286 -30.10 -5.82 11.98
C TRP A 286 -30.06 -4.89 13.20
N LYS A 287 -31.23 -4.67 13.79
CA LYS A 287 -31.45 -3.74 14.91
C LYS A 287 -31.39 -4.47 16.26
N GLY A 288 -30.24 -5.07 16.59
CA GLY A 288 -30.09 -5.82 17.85
C GLY A 288 -28.68 -6.24 18.24
N ASP A 289 -28.05 -7.12 17.45
CA ASP A 289 -26.90 -7.89 17.92
C ASP A 289 -25.55 -7.47 17.32
N ARG A 290 -24.73 -6.85 18.17
CA ARG A 290 -23.25 -6.97 18.23
C ARG A 290 -22.52 -7.01 16.87
N MET A 291 -22.67 -5.96 16.07
CA MET A 291 -21.92 -5.85 14.83
C MET A 291 -20.42 -5.67 15.11
N LEU A 292 -19.59 -6.46 14.42
CA LEU A 292 -18.14 -6.40 14.56
C LEU A 292 -17.58 -5.13 13.90
N GLY A 293 -16.33 -4.81 14.24
CA GLY A 293 -15.55 -3.76 13.59
C GLY A 293 -14.87 -4.23 12.31
N THR A 294 -14.33 -3.27 11.57
CA THR A 294 -13.62 -3.49 10.30
C THR A 294 -12.26 -2.83 10.35
N ILE A 295 -11.21 -3.53 9.91
CA ILE A 295 -9.87 -2.97 9.77
C ILE A 295 -9.57 -2.77 8.29
N PHE A 296 -9.07 -1.59 7.92
CA PHE A 296 -8.48 -1.31 6.61
C PHE A 296 -6.97 -1.15 6.76
N VAL A 297 -6.20 -1.76 5.86
CA VAL A 297 -4.77 -1.52 5.69
C VAL A 297 -4.57 -0.90 4.31
N LEU A 298 -4.28 0.40 4.27
CA LEU A 298 -4.27 1.16 3.02
C LEU A 298 -3.26 2.33 3.02
N ASN A 299 -2.77 2.65 1.82
CA ASN A 299 -1.88 3.77 1.45
C ASN A 299 -1.67 3.60 -0.07
N ASP A 300 -1.83 4.61 -0.91
CA ASP A 300 -1.64 4.43 -2.36
C ASP A 300 -0.20 4.06 -2.75
N ARG A 301 0.80 4.43 -1.94
CA ARG A 301 2.21 4.09 -2.18
C ARG A 301 2.44 2.58 -2.13
N GLY A 302 2.93 2.01 -3.25
CA GLY A 302 3.43 0.63 -3.30
C GLY A 302 4.71 0.44 -2.48
N GLY A 303 4.91 -0.74 -1.90
CA GLY A 303 6.15 -1.11 -1.19
C GLY A 303 6.23 -0.72 0.30
N VAL A 304 5.26 0.02 0.84
CA VAL A 304 5.28 0.52 2.23
C VAL A 304 5.01 -0.54 3.32
N GLY A 305 4.73 -1.79 2.95
CA GLY A 305 4.50 -2.89 3.89
C GLY A 305 3.04 -3.20 4.22
N LYS A 306 2.04 -2.75 3.43
CA LYS A 306 0.60 -3.07 3.59
C LYS A 306 0.34 -4.56 3.81
N THR A 307 0.67 -5.37 2.81
CA THR A 307 0.55 -6.83 2.87
C THR A 307 1.29 -7.45 4.06
N LEU A 308 2.44 -6.90 4.49
CA LEU A 308 3.18 -7.38 5.66
C LEU A 308 2.45 -7.08 6.98
N LEU A 309 1.91 -5.87 7.12
CA LEU A 309 1.08 -5.48 8.26
C LEU A 309 -0.20 -6.32 8.34
N SER A 310 -0.89 -6.51 7.20
CA SER A 310 -2.05 -7.41 7.09
C SER A 310 -1.70 -8.85 7.48
N HIS A 311 -0.54 -9.35 7.06
CA HIS A 311 -0.03 -10.66 7.46
C HIS A 311 0.25 -10.77 8.97
N HIS A 312 0.78 -9.71 9.62
CA HIS A 312 0.92 -9.67 11.08
C HIS A 312 -0.42 -9.61 11.82
N LEU A 313 -1.42 -8.90 11.29
CA LEU A 313 -2.78 -8.88 11.83
C LEU A 313 -3.41 -10.28 11.76
N MET A 314 -3.29 -10.96 10.62
CA MET A 314 -3.76 -12.35 10.45
C MET A 314 -3.09 -13.30 11.43
N ALA A 315 -1.76 -13.30 11.50
CA ALA A 315 -1.02 -14.18 12.42
C ALA A 315 -1.36 -13.89 13.90
N THR A 316 -1.54 -12.62 14.27
CA THR A 316 -1.98 -12.23 15.61
C THR A 316 -3.39 -12.74 15.92
N ALA A 317 -4.35 -12.54 15.00
CA ALA A 317 -5.71 -13.02 15.15
C ALA A 317 -5.77 -14.55 15.31
N MET A 318 -5.03 -15.29 14.48
CA MET A 318 -4.94 -16.75 14.57
C MET A 318 -4.36 -17.22 15.91
N LEU A 319 -3.27 -16.60 16.38
CA LEU A 319 -2.65 -16.92 17.68
C LEU A 319 -3.52 -16.56 18.88
N GLU A 320 -4.47 -15.65 18.72
CA GLU A 320 -5.45 -15.24 19.75
C GLU A 320 -6.81 -15.95 19.62
N GLY A 321 -6.95 -16.89 18.67
CA GLY A 321 -8.19 -17.62 18.44
C GLY A 321 -9.33 -16.78 17.83
N LEU A 322 -9.02 -15.62 17.26
CA LEU A 322 -9.97 -14.74 16.59
C LEU A 322 -10.17 -15.20 15.14
N GLN A 323 -11.43 -15.30 14.72
CA GLN A 323 -11.77 -15.59 13.33
C GLN A 323 -11.70 -14.31 12.50
N LEU A 324 -10.61 -14.13 11.76
CA LEU A 324 -10.42 -13.02 10.83
C LEU A 324 -10.65 -13.49 9.39
N LYS A 325 -11.60 -12.85 8.70
CA LYS A 325 -11.73 -12.93 7.24
C LYS A 325 -11.03 -11.75 6.60
N VAL A 326 -10.31 -11.98 5.52
CA VAL A 326 -9.58 -10.94 4.80
C VAL A 326 -10.13 -10.78 3.39
N VAL A 327 -10.21 -9.54 2.91
CA VAL A 327 -10.46 -9.22 1.51
C VAL A 327 -9.23 -8.51 0.97
N GLU A 328 -8.55 -9.14 0.01
CA GLU A 328 -7.34 -8.64 -0.64
C GLU A 328 -7.72 -7.96 -1.96
N TYR A 329 -7.65 -6.63 -2.01
CA TYR A 329 -7.81 -5.86 -3.25
C TYR A 329 -6.43 -5.58 -3.84
N GLU A 330 -5.98 -6.38 -4.80
CA GLU A 330 -4.64 -6.26 -5.40
C GLU A 330 -4.65 -6.83 -6.83
N VAL A 331 -3.72 -6.39 -7.68
CA VAL A 331 -3.59 -6.89 -9.07
C VAL A 331 -3.20 -8.37 -9.11
N ASN A 332 -2.37 -8.78 -8.16
CA ASN A 332 -1.84 -10.13 -7.99
C ASN A 332 -2.10 -10.61 -6.56
N GLU A 333 -2.74 -11.76 -6.39
CA GLU A 333 -2.86 -12.46 -5.10
C GLU A 333 -1.50 -12.64 -4.40
N ARG A 334 -1.40 -12.22 -3.14
CA ARG A 334 -0.26 -12.43 -2.24
C ARG A 334 -0.70 -13.12 -0.96
N LEU A 335 -1.71 -12.56 -0.28
CA LEU A 335 -2.29 -13.17 0.91
C LEU A 335 -3.13 -14.40 0.55
N ALA A 336 -3.95 -14.32 -0.50
CA ALA A 336 -4.77 -15.45 -0.95
C ALA A 336 -3.91 -16.66 -1.37
N ARG A 337 -2.75 -16.42 -1.98
CA ARG A 337 -1.79 -17.49 -2.31
C ARG A 337 -1.21 -18.20 -1.08
N LEU A 338 -1.01 -17.47 0.02
CA LEU A 338 -0.42 -18.01 1.25
C LEU A 338 -1.46 -18.72 2.13
N PHE A 339 -2.67 -18.16 2.24
CA PHE A 339 -3.68 -18.61 3.20
C PHE A 339 -4.86 -19.38 2.58
N GLY A 340 -5.03 -19.31 1.27
CA GLY A 340 -6.14 -19.92 0.54
C GLY A 340 -7.44 -19.11 0.57
N PRO A 341 -8.38 -19.43 -0.34
CA PRO A 341 -9.65 -18.69 -0.49
C PRO A 341 -10.57 -18.81 0.73
N ASP A 342 -10.39 -19.83 1.57
CA ASP A 342 -11.16 -20.02 2.81
C ASP A 342 -10.88 -18.94 3.86
N VAL A 343 -9.76 -18.23 3.77
CA VAL A 343 -9.35 -17.18 4.73
C VAL A 343 -9.30 -15.81 4.07
N VAL A 344 -8.84 -15.75 2.82
CA VAL A 344 -8.62 -14.51 2.07
C VAL A 344 -9.41 -14.54 0.76
N GLU A 345 -10.38 -13.63 0.64
CA GLU A 345 -11.09 -13.37 -0.61
C GLU A 345 -10.25 -12.42 -1.48
N HIS A 346 -9.73 -12.90 -2.63
CA HIS A 346 -9.00 -12.04 -3.56
C HIS A 346 -9.97 -11.32 -4.52
N ARG A 347 -10.05 -9.99 -4.40
CA ARG A 347 -10.77 -9.11 -5.33
C ARG A 347 -9.78 -8.50 -6.30
N ARG A 348 -9.56 -9.21 -7.41
CA ARG A 348 -8.58 -8.83 -8.43
C ARG A 348 -8.93 -7.49 -9.07
N ILE A 349 -8.05 -6.51 -8.90
CA ILE A 349 -8.09 -5.28 -9.70
C ILE A 349 -7.47 -5.56 -11.06
N THR A 350 -8.31 -5.63 -12.10
CA THR A 350 -7.89 -5.88 -13.49
C THR A 350 -7.61 -4.58 -14.24
N GLN A 351 -6.95 -4.68 -15.40
CA GLN A 351 -6.87 -3.56 -16.34
C GLN A 351 -8.27 -3.19 -16.88
N ASP A 352 -9.15 -4.18 -17.04
CA ASP A 352 -10.54 -3.95 -17.45
C ASP A 352 -11.35 -3.22 -16.38
N PHE A 353 -11.07 -3.43 -15.09
CA PHE A 353 -11.60 -2.57 -14.02
C PHE A 353 -11.14 -1.12 -14.23
N MET A 354 -9.86 -0.88 -14.51
CA MET A 354 -9.35 0.47 -14.83
C MET A 354 -9.95 1.07 -16.12
N ASN A 355 -10.40 0.24 -17.07
CA ASN A 355 -11.13 0.67 -18.26
C ASN A 355 -12.61 0.96 -17.96
N MET A 356 -13.26 0.14 -17.12
CA MET A 356 -14.62 0.37 -16.61
C MET A 356 -14.73 1.66 -15.79
N MET A 357 -13.64 2.15 -15.17
CA MET A 357 -13.60 3.50 -14.58
C MET A 357 -13.81 4.64 -15.60
N GLY A 358 -13.76 4.36 -16.92
CA GLY A 358 -14.13 5.31 -17.97
C GLY A 358 -15.65 5.45 -18.17
N SER A 359 -16.43 4.45 -17.79
CA SER A 359 -17.90 4.46 -17.73
C SER A 359 -18.33 4.66 -16.28
N GLY A 360 -18.79 5.86 -15.93
CA GLY A 360 -18.96 6.29 -14.54
C GLY A 360 -19.69 5.29 -13.62
N ASP A 361 -20.73 4.62 -14.12
CA ASP A 361 -21.59 3.74 -13.33
C ASP A 361 -20.89 2.46 -12.84
N GLY A 362 -20.17 1.77 -13.72
CA GLY A 362 -19.52 0.48 -13.40
C GLY A 362 -18.39 0.58 -12.36
N PHE A 363 -17.87 1.78 -12.12
CA PHE A 363 -16.96 2.06 -11.01
C PHE A 363 -17.67 1.95 -9.66
N TYR A 364 -18.87 2.52 -9.54
CA TYR A 364 -19.63 2.51 -8.30
C TYR A 364 -20.20 1.13 -8.01
N GLU A 365 -20.75 0.43 -9.02
CA GLU A 365 -21.29 -0.93 -8.87
C GLU A 365 -20.28 -1.93 -8.25
N PHE A 366 -18.99 -1.84 -8.63
CA PHE A 366 -17.94 -2.68 -8.06
C PHE A 366 -17.70 -2.40 -6.57
N TRP A 367 -17.70 -1.12 -6.18
CA TRP A 367 -17.45 -0.72 -4.79
C TRP A 367 -18.70 -0.83 -3.92
N ASP A 368 -19.91 -0.72 -4.47
CA ASP A 368 -21.18 -0.90 -3.74
C ASP A 368 -21.29 -2.31 -3.12
N LEU A 369 -20.57 -3.30 -3.68
CA LEU A 369 -20.39 -4.62 -3.06
C LEU A 369 -19.77 -4.57 -1.67
N ILE A 370 -18.96 -3.56 -1.33
CA ILE A 370 -18.33 -3.42 -0.01
C ILE A 370 -19.33 -2.91 1.04
N GLY A 371 -20.29 -2.06 0.67
CA GLY A 371 -21.19 -1.37 1.61
C GLY A 371 -21.93 -2.33 2.57
N PRO A 372 -22.67 -3.34 2.06
CA PRO A 372 -23.32 -4.36 2.89
C PRO A 372 -22.35 -5.18 3.76
N GLU A 373 -21.06 -5.24 3.39
CA GLU A 373 -20.03 -5.95 4.17
C GLU A 373 -19.51 -5.10 5.32
N LEU A 374 -19.34 -3.79 5.11
CA LEU A 374 -18.98 -2.85 6.16
C LEU A 374 -20.05 -2.74 7.25
N GLN A 375 -21.33 -2.94 6.89
CA GLN A 375 -22.41 -3.08 7.87
C GLN A 375 -22.16 -4.29 8.78
N ARG A 376 -21.96 -5.50 8.22
CA ARG A 376 -21.68 -6.74 8.98
C ARG A 376 -20.40 -6.65 9.82
N GLY A 377 -19.36 -6.01 9.27
CA GLY A 377 -18.03 -5.94 9.86
C GLY A 377 -17.33 -7.31 9.91
N GLY A 378 -16.36 -7.44 10.81
CA GLY A 378 -15.65 -8.70 11.04
C GLY A 378 -14.65 -9.03 9.94
N ARG A 379 -14.06 -8.01 9.31
CA ARG A 379 -13.16 -8.15 8.16
C ARG A 379 -11.92 -7.27 8.26
N LEU A 380 -10.83 -7.76 7.68
CA LEU A 380 -9.64 -6.98 7.32
C LEU A 380 -9.63 -6.76 5.80
N TYR A 381 -9.42 -5.52 5.38
CA TYR A 381 -9.26 -5.15 3.98
C TYR A 381 -7.80 -4.79 3.70
N ASP A 382 -7.07 -5.62 2.94
CA ASP A 382 -5.71 -5.31 2.47
C ASP A 382 -5.83 -4.68 1.08
N PHE A 383 -5.53 -3.38 0.96
CA PHE A 383 -5.54 -2.69 -0.33
C PHE A 383 -4.13 -2.65 -0.90
N GLY A 384 -4.00 -2.88 -2.21
CA GLY A 384 -2.78 -2.76 -2.99
C GLY A 384 -2.36 -1.31 -3.26
N GLY A 385 -1.41 -1.12 -4.18
CA GLY A 385 -0.98 0.22 -4.60
C GLY A 385 -2.06 0.96 -5.42
N ASN A 386 -2.21 2.26 -5.18
CA ASN A 386 -3.15 3.17 -5.88
C ASN A 386 -4.66 2.83 -5.78
N ILE A 387 -5.05 1.89 -4.93
CA ILE A 387 -6.45 1.43 -4.80
C ILE A 387 -7.24 2.28 -3.80
N SER A 388 -6.58 2.87 -2.81
CA SER A 388 -7.27 3.58 -1.73
C SER A 388 -7.90 4.89 -2.21
N GLN A 389 -7.27 5.58 -3.16
CA GLN A 389 -7.89 6.75 -3.81
C GLN A 389 -9.29 6.43 -4.37
N TRP A 390 -9.47 5.27 -5.00
CA TRP A 390 -10.75 4.86 -5.59
C TRP A 390 -11.80 4.55 -4.54
N PHE A 391 -11.43 3.82 -3.50
CA PHE A 391 -12.31 3.57 -2.35
C PHE A 391 -12.78 4.88 -1.69
N PHE A 392 -11.89 5.85 -1.48
CA PHE A 392 -12.28 7.15 -0.92
C PHE A 392 -13.20 7.93 -1.88
N ASN A 393 -12.92 7.94 -3.18
CA ASN A 393 -13.79 8.60 -4.16
C ASN A 393 -15.20 7.99 -4.18
N TRP A 394 -15.33 6.66 -4.07
CA TRP A 394 -16.62 5.99 -3.89
C TRP A 394 -17.27 6.40 -2.55
N ALA A 395 -16.53 6.33 -1.44
CA ALA A 395 -17.05 6.65 -0.12
C ALA A 395 -17.58 8.10 -0.01
N GLU A 396 -16.91 9.05 -0.66
CA GLU A 396 -17.27 10.47 -0.70
C GLU A 396 -18.58 10.75 -1.45
N VAL A 397 -19.06 9.85 -2.34
CA VAL A 397 -20.25 10.10 -3.17
C VAL A 397 -21.37 9.05 -3.02
N SER A 398 -21.06 7.81 -2.63
CA SER A 398 -22.03 6.70 -2.49
C SER A 398 -22.67 6.62 -1.10
N GLY A 399 -22.56 7.66 -0.27
CA GLY A 399 -23.13 7.69 1.07
C GLY A 399 -22.49 6.66 2.01
N PHE A 400 -21.17 6.74 2.20
CA PHE A 400 -20.43 5.82 3.10
C PHE A 400 -21.02 5.77 4.52
N ASP A 401 -21.48 6.92 5.01
CA ASP A 401 -22.18 7.12 6.28
C ASP A 401 -23.45 6.26 6.43
N TYR A 402 -24.16 5.95 5.33
CA TYR A 402 -25.29 5.01 5.34
C TYR A 402 -24.89 3.59 5.78
N TYR A 403 -23.65 3.17 5.48
CA TYR A 403 -23.16 1.83 5.83
C TYR A 403 -22.47 1.78 7.20
N VAL A 404 -21.79 2.84 7.62
CA VAL A 404 -20.90 2.81 8.80
C VAL A 404 -21.16 3.90 9.84
N GLY A 405 -22.07 4.84 9.60
CA GLY A 405 -22.23 6.04 10.40
C GLY A 405 -21.01 6.95 10.34
N ASP A 406 -20.65 7.58 11.46
CA ASP A 406 -19.43 8.39 11.58
C ASP A 406 -18.14 7.55 11.63
N GLY A 407 -18.26 6.22 11.51
CA GLY A 407 -17.14 5.29 11.40
C GLY A 407 -16.64 4.72 12.74
N GLU A 408 -17.41 4.78 13.84
CA GLU A 408 -16.98 4.32 15.18
C GLU A 408 -16.47 2.87 15.23
N ARG A 409 -16.87 2.03 14.26
CA ARG A 409 -16.49 0.62 14.15
C ARG A 409 -15.31 0.37 13.19
N LEU A 410 -14.74 1.42 12.61
CA LEU A 410 -13.68 1.32 11.62
C LEU A 410 -12.32 1.64 12.23
N THR A 411 -11.32 0.84 11.88
CA THR A 411 -9.91 1.14 12.14
C THR A 411 -9.16 1.24 10.81
N PHE A 412 -8.57 2.40 10.53
CA PHE A 412 -7.74 2.61 9.35
C PHE A 412 -6.27 2.61 9.77
N MET A 413 -5.53 1.58 9.33
CA MET A 413 -4.10 1.46 9.50
C MET A 413 -3.37 1.90 8.24
N VAL A 414 -2.56 2.95 8.35
CA VAL A 414 -1.84 3.58 7.24
C VAL A 414 -0.34 3.35 7.42
N PRO A 415 0.24 2.31 6.81
CA PRO A 415 1.67 2.09 6.86
C PRO A 415 2.43 3.09 5.98
N VAL A 416 3.48 3.66 6.56
CA VAL A 416 4.41 4.59 5.91
C VAL A 416 5.85 4.13 6.14
N THR A 417 6.75 4.58 5.28
CA THR A 417 8.21 4.42 5.39
C THR A 417 8.86 5.80 5.38
N VAL A 418 10.15 5.91 5.69
CA VAL A 418 10.89 7.18 5.67
C VAL A 418 11.07 7.81 4.27
N ASP A 419 10.53 7.19 3.20
CA ASP A 419 10.45 7.75 1.85
C ASP A 419 9.48 8.93 1.81
N LEU A 420 9.90 10.10 1.30
CA LEU A 420 9.09 11.33 1.34
C LEU A 420 7.72 11.16 0.64
N ALA A 421 7.66 10.40 -0.45
CA ALA A 421 6.40 10.10 -1.13
C ALA A 421 5.48 9.20 -0.27
N SER A 422 6.06 8.24 0.45
CA SER A 422 5.37 7.36 1.40
C SER A 422 4.75 8.13 2.56
N LEU A 423 5.51 9.07 3.14
CA LEU A 423 5.05 9.97 4.20
C LEU A 423 3.92 10.86 3.70
N SER A 424 4.12 11.57 2.59
CA SER A 424 3.15 12.52 2.02
C SER A 424 1.81 11.84 1.70
N THR A 425 1.83 10.72 0.96
CA THR A 425 0.61 9.95 0.65
C THR A 425 -0.05 9.39 1.91
N GLY A 426 0.72 8.95 2.90
CA GLY A 426 0.19 8.47 4.17
C GLY A 426 -0.55 9.54 4.98
N MET A 427 0.02 10.75 5.08
CA MET A 427 -0.65 11.86 5.79
C MET A 427 -1.93 12.29 5.07
N THR A 428 -1.90 12.47 3.75
CA THR A 428 -3.09 12.77 2.94
C THR A 428 -4.18 11.70 3.10
N THR A 429 -3.77 10.43 3.20
CA THR A 429 -4.69 9.31 3.45
C THR A 429 -5.38 9.44 4.81
N LEU A 430 -4.65 9.77 5.88
CA LEU A 430 -5.20 9.97 7.23
C LEU A 430 -6.14 11.17 7.33
N GLU A 431 -5.94 12.20 6.50
CA GLU A 431 -6.81 13.37 6.40
C GLU A 431 -8.12 13.01 5.68
N ARG A 432 -8.06 12.28 4.55
CA ARG A 432 -9.29 11.78 3.88
C ARG A 432 -10.11 10.86 4.77
N VAL A 433 -9.49 10.00 5.57
CA VAL A 433 -10.19 9.17 6.56
C VAL A 433 -10.95 10.03 7.57
N ALA A 434 -10.37 11.13 8.05
CA ALA A 434 -11.05 12.03 8.98
C ALA A 434 -12.28 12.71 8.37
N THR A 435 -12.24 12.99 7.05
CA THR A 435 -13.38 13.55 6.32
C THR A 435 -14.52 12.54 6.16
N ILE A 436 -14.22 11.31 5.71
CA ILE A 436 -15.27 10.30 5.42
C ILE A 436 -15.74 9.52 6.65
N ALA A 437 -14.96 9.49 7.72
CA ALA A 437 -15.19 8.66 8.90
C ALA A 437 -14.62 9.34 10.16
N PRO A 438 -15.20 10.47 10.60
CA PRO A 438 -14.61 11.36 11.61
C PRO A 438 -14.41 10.73 12.99
N LYS A 439 -15.10 9.62 13.31
CA LYS A 439 -14.91 8.85 14.55
C LYS A 439 -14.18 7.53 14.36
N ALA A 440 -13.69 7.23 13.15
CA ALA A 440 -12.89 6.04 12.91
C ALA A 440 -11.54 6.13 13.62
N LYS A 441 -11.06 4.99 14.12
CA LYS A 441 -9.73 4.90 14.73
C LYS A 441 -8.67 4.99 13.63
N ARG A 442 -7.89 6.06 13.64
CA ARG A 442 -6.79 6.28 12.70
C ARG A 442 -5.47 5.83 13.33
N VAL A 443 -4.71 5.01 12.61
CA VAL A 443 -3.45 4.43 13.07
C VAL A 443 -2.37 4.62 12.02
N LEU A 444 -1.37 5.43 12.32
CA LEU A 444 -0.16 5.57 11.52
C LEU A 444 0.82 4.44 11.90
N VAL A 445 1.27 3.68 10.90
CA VAL A 445 2.19 2.55 11.12
C VAL A 445 3.57 2.90 10.54
N GLU A 446 4.50 3.27 11.42
CA GLU A 446 5.87 3.65 11.04
C GLU A 446 6.70 2.39 10.74
N ASN A 447 6.74 1.98 9.47
CA ASN A 447 7.49 0.82 8.99
C ASN A 447 8.96 1.18 8.77
N GLY A 448 9.82 0.79 9.71
CA GLY A 448 11.25 1.09 9.72
C GLY A 448 12.09 0.34 8.68
N PHE A 449 11.47 -0.41 7.75
CA PHE A 449 12.20 -1.19 6.73
C PHE A 449 13.14 -0.36 5.85
N SER A 450 12.80 0.91 5.58
CA SER A 450 13.65 1.82 4.79
C SER A 450 14.58 2.70 5.63
N GLY A 451 14.60 2.54 6.95
CA GLY A 451 15.39 3.36 7.88
C GLY A 451 14.61 3.76 9.14
N PRO A 452 15.31 4.24 10.19
CA PRO A 452 14.69 4.67 11.44
C PRO A 452 13.96 6.01 11.28
N PHE A 453 12.82 6.16 11.94
CA PHE A 453 12.04 7.41 11.91
C PHE A 453 12.64 8.53 12.78
N SER A 454 13.61 8.23 13.65
CA SER A 454 14.29 9.25 14.47
C SER A 454 15.04 10.30 13.63
N GLN A 455 15.48 9.95 12.43
CA GLN A 455 16.07 10.90 11.48
C GLN A 455 15.10 11.98 10.98
N LEU A 456 13.80 11.86 11.30
CA LEU A 456 12.74 12.76 10.88
C LEU A 456 12.19 13.62 12.03
N GLU A 457 12.75 13.57 13.24
CA GLU A 457 12.22 14.26 14.44
C GLU A 457 12.04 15.78 14.26
N ASP A 458 12.94 16.45 13.54
CA ASP A 458 12.84 17.90 13.25
C ASP A 458 11.97 18.25 12.02
N SER A 459 11.51 17.25 11.28
CA SER A 459 10.85 17.41 9.97
C SER A 459 9.40 17.92 10.07
N GLN A 460 8.88 18.44 8.96
CA GLN A 460 7.45 18.77 8.83
C GLN A 460 6.53 17.57 9.09
N TYR A 461 6.97 16.35 8.72
CA TYR A 461 6.24 15.12 9.02
C TYR A 461 6.11 14.89 10.53
N ALA A 462 7.19 15.04 11.31
CA ALA A 462 7.11 14.86 12.76
C ALA A 462 6.21 15.91 13.42
N ARG A 463 6.24 17.17 12.95
CA ARG A 463 5.34 18.23 13.42
C ARG A 463 3.87 17.92 13.14
N ARG A 464 3.51 17.57 11.90
CA ARG A 464 2.13 17.19 11.55
C ARG A 464 1.68 15.90 12.24
N LYS A 465 2.58 14.92 12.41
CA LYS A 465 2.32 13.71 13.21
C LYS A 465 1.98 14.06 14.66
N ALA A 466 2.79 14.90 15.32
CA ALA A 466 2.55 15.34 16.69
C ALA A 466 1.19 16.07 16.81
N GLU A 467 0.89 16.98 15.88
CA GLU A 467 -0.41 17.67 15.85
C GLU A 467 -1.59 16.70 15.72
N MET A 468 -1.53 15.75 14.78
CA MET A 468 -2.58 14.75 14.59
C MET A 468 -2.78 13.85 15.83
N VAL A 469 -1.69 13.51 16.54
CA VAL A 469 -1.75 12.73 17.78
C VAL A 469 -2.42 13.52 18.90
N GLU A 470 -1.99 14.75 19.14
CA GLU A 470 -2.47 15.60 20.24
C GLU A 470 -3.90 16.10 20.02
N ARG A 471 -4.20 16.62 18.82
CA ARG A 471 -5.45 17.33 18.54
C ARG A 471 -6.53 16.44 17.94
N GLU A 472 -6.15 15.42 17.19
CA GLU A 472 -7.08 14.62 16.39
C GLU A 472 -7.15 13.13 16.79
N GLY A 473 -6.44 12.73 17.84
CA GLY A 473 -6.47 11.36 18.39
C GLY A 473 -5.83 10.29 17.51
N LEU A 474 -4.93 10.66 16.60
CA LEU A 474 -4.16 9.70 15.80
C LEU A 474 -3.35 8.77 16.71
N GLN A 475 -3.44 7.47 16.48
CA GLN A 475 -2.57 6.48 17.15
C GLN A 475 -1.35 6.20 16.27
N VAL A 476 -0.18 5.99 16.88
CA VAL A 476 1.06 5.67 16.15
C VAL A 476 1.61 4.37 16.69
N ILE A 477 1.94 3.44 15.81
CA ILE A 477 2.69 2.22 16.14
C ILE A 477 3.93 2.11 15.27
N SER A 478 5.03 1.57 15.83
CA SER A 478 6.25 1.31 15.07
C SER A 478 6.31 -0.16 14.65
N MET A 479 6.62 -0.40 13.37
CA MET A 479 6.95 -1.72 12.84
C MET A 479 8.44 -1.72 12.49
N SER A 480 9.27 -2.08 13.47
CA SER A 480 10.72 -2.22 13.27
C SER A 480 11.02 -3.34 12.25
N PRO A 481 12.11 -3.23 11.45
CA PRO A 481 12.49 -4.29 10.52
C PRO A 481 12.96 -5.54 11.28
N CYS A 482 12.66 -6.73 10.74
CA CYS A 482 13.23 -7.98 11.22
C CYS A 482 14.70 -8.08 10.78
N THR A 483 15.62 -7.94 11.74
CA THR A 483 17.08 -7.98 11.50
C THR A 483 17.68 -9.39 11.54
N ALA A 484 16.84 -10.43 11.66
CA ALA A 484 17.28 -11.82 11.75
C ALA A 484 17.98 -12.28 10.45
N PRO A 485 19.17 -12.89 10.50
CA PRO A 485 19.86 -13.40 9.30
C PRO A 485 19.04 -14.40 8.46
N ALA A 486 18.11 -15.12 9.10
CA ALA A 486 17.14 -15.99 8.44
C ALA A 486 16.12 -15.26 7.56
N TRP A 487 15.77 -14.01 7.88
CA TRP A 487 14.54 -13.36 7.42
C TRP A 487 14.42 -13.31 5.89
N ALA A 488 15.52 -13.03 5.19
CA ALA A 488 15.55 -13.02 3.72
C ALA A 488 15.14 -14.35 3.05
N ARG A 489 15.28 -15.49 3.75
CA ARG A 489 14.82 -16.82 3.28
C ARG A 489 13.37 -17.14 3.72
N LEU A 490 12.82 -16.36 4.64
CA LEU A 490 11.51 -16.58 5.26
C LEU A 490 10.41 -15.64 4.74
N THR A 491 10.75 -14.63 3.93
CA THR A 491 9.79 -13.65 3.36
C THR A 491 8.64 -14.25 2.56
N GLY A 492 8.82 -15.45 1.98
CA GLY A 492 7.77 -16.20 1.29
C GLY A 492 6.96 -17.17 2.15
N HIS A 493 7.27 -17.28 3.45
CA HIS A 493 6.56 -18.18 4.38
C HIS A 493 5.47 -17.44 5.14
N ARG A 494 4.48 -18.17 5.66
CA ARG A 494 3.49 -17.57 6.56
C ARG A 494 4.10 -17.21 7.91
N ILE A 495 3.71 -16.07 8.46
CA ILE A 495 4.21 -15.58 9.75
C ILE A 495 3.81 -16.52 10.90
N ASP A 496 2.61 -17.12 10.86
CA ASP A 496 2.20 -18.11 11.86
C ASP A 496 3.02 -19.42 11.76
N GLN A 497 3.41 -19.82 10.54
CA GLN A 497 4.34 -20.95 10.36
C GLN A 497 5.73 -20.60 10.90
N VAL A 498 6.27 -19.44 10.54
CA VAL A 498 7.57 -18.92 11.02
C VAL A 498 7.60 -18.83 12.55
N ALA A 499 6.50 -18.45 13.20
CA ALA A 499 6.36 -18.42 14.66
C ALA A 499 6.44 -19.81 15.34
N THR A 500 6.35 -20.90 14.57
CA THR A 500 6.42 -22.29 15.05
C THR A 500 7.66 -23.05 14.57
N MET A 501 8.51 -22.42 13.74
CA MET A 501 9.71 -23.06 13.19
C MET A 501 10.72 -23.42 14.27
N THR A 502 11.27 -24.64 14.17
CA THR A 502 12.37 -25.09 15.03
C THR A 502 13.73 -24.67 14.48
N ARG A 503 14.78 -24.81 15.29
CA ARG A 503 16.16 -24.60 14.84
C ARG A 503 16.50 -25.54 13.69
N GLU A 504 16.02 -26.78 13.79
CA GLU A 504 16.22 -27.85 12.83
C GLU A 504 15.56 -27.53 11.48
N ASP A 505 14.43 -26.82 11.48
CA ASP A 505 13.79 -26.37 10.24
C ASP A 505 14.59 -25.27 9.53
N LEU A 506 15.13 -24.30 10.27
CA LEU A 506 16.04 -23.30 9.69
C LEU A 506 17.37 -23.92 9.21
N VAL A 507 17.84 -25.01 9.84
CA VAL A 507 19.00 -25.77 9.35
C VAL A 507 18.69 -26.49 8.04
N LYS A 508 17.48 -27.05 7.86
CA LYS A 508 17.03 -27.61 6.56
C LYS A 508 16.97 -26.54 5.46
N LEU A 509 16.72 -25.28 5.81
CA LEU A 509 16.81 -24.11 4.92
C LEU A 509 18.26 -23.61 4.67
N GLY A 510 19.26 -24.42 5.00
CA GLY A 510 20.68 -24.16 4.70
C GLY A 510 21.40 -23.24 5.69
N MET A 511 20.85 -23.03 6.90
CA MET A 511 21.51 -22.22 7.94
C MET A 511 22.38 -23.10 8.84
N THR A 512 23.50 -22.56 9.32
CA THR A 512 24.28 -23.24 10.37
C THR A 512 23.51 -23.21 11.70
N PRO A 513 23.62 -24.23 12.57
CA PRO A 513 22.87 -24.27 13.82
C PRO A 513 23.00 -23.02 14.72
N PRO A 514 24.17 -22.34 14.83
CA PRO A 514 24.27 -21.07 15.56
C PRO A 514 23.52 -19.90 14.91
N VAL A 515 23.50 -19.82 13.57
CA VAL A 515 22.77 -18.78 12.83
C VAL A 515 21.26 -19.00 12.92
N ALA A 516 20.80 -20.25 12.79
CA ALA A 516 19.42 -20.63 13.03
C ALA A 516 18.95 -20.24 14.45
N SER A 517 19.75 -20.58 15.48
CA SER A 517 19.43 -20.29 16.88
C SER A 517 19.28 -18.79 17.15
N ARG A 518 20.25 -17.98 16.69
CA ARG A 518 20.17 -16.51 16.85
C ARG A 518 19.00 -15.90 16.08
N SER A 519 18.71 -16.42 14.89
CA SER A 519 17.61 -15.92 14.07
C SER A 519 16.25 -16.14 14.71
N LEU A 520 16.01 -17.31 15.32
CA LEU A 520 14.74 -17.59 16.02
C LEU A 520 14.53 -16.68 17.23
N ILE A 521 15.58 -16.32 17.97
CA ILE A 521 15.48 -15.37 19.09
C ILE A 521 14.97 -14.01 18.58
N ILE A 522 15.63 -13.47 17.55
CA ILE A 522 15.27 -12.17 16.95
C ILE A 522 13.86 -12.20 16.34
N ILE A 523 13.52 -13.27 15.61
CA ILE A 523 12.18 -13.46 15.00
C ILE A 523 11.10 -13.53 16.09
N HIS A 524 11.28 -14.36 17.13
CA HIS A 524 10.27 -14.48 18.20
C HIS A 524 10.10 -13.19 19.00
N GLU A 525 11.15 -12.40 19.18
CA GLU A 525 11.07 -11.07 19.78
C GLU A 525 10.32 -10.09 18.89
N TRP A 526 10.69 -10.00 17.61
CA TRP A 526 10.01 -9.16 16.62
C TRP A 526 8.52 -9.49 16.49
N LEU A 527 8.17 -10.78 16.40
CA LEU A 527 6.79 -11.24 16.35
C LEU A 527 6.02 -10.96 17.65
N ARG A 528 6.66 -11.09 18.83
CA ARG A 528 6.06 -10.73 20.12
C ARG A 528 5.71 -9.24 20.18
N ASN A 529 6.64 -8.38 19.76
CA ASN A 529 6.48 -6.93 19.80
C ASN A 529 5.35 -6.49 18.83
N MET A 530 5.33 -7.03 17.61
CA MET A 530 4.23 -6.79 16.67
C MET A 530 2.88 -7.30 17.19
N ARG A 531 2.84 -8.48 17.82
CA ARG A 531 1.61 -9.02 18.42
C ARG A 531 1.08 -8.10 19.52
N GLN A 532 1.96 -7.62 20.41
CA GLN A 532 1.61 -6.69 21.48
C GLN A 532 1.09 -5.35 20.95
N ALA A 533 1.69 -4.83 19.87
CA ALA A 533 1.23 -3.60 19.23
C ALA A 533 -0.13 -3.76 18.53
N LEU A 534 -0.41 -4.90 17.90
CA LEU A 534 -1.60 -5.11 17.06
C LEU A 534 -2.81 -5.69 17.81
N SER A 535 -2.59 -6.47 18.86
CA SER A 535 -3.63 -7.13 19.67
C SER A 535 -4.76 -6.18 20.14
N PRO A 536 -4.50 -4.94 20.62
CA PRO A 536 -5.56 -4.03 21.05
C PRO A 536 -6.56 -3.69 19.94
N TYR A 537 -6.09 -3.51 18.70
CA TYR A 537 -6.94 -3.18 17.55
C TYR A 537 -7.78 -4.37 17.09
N LEU A 538 -7.20 -5.58 17.12
CA LEU A 538 -7.93 -6.82 16.83
C LEU A 538 -8.95 -7.13 17.92
N HIS A 539 -8.64 -6.88 19.19
CA HIS A 539 -9.62 -7.04 20.27
C HIS A 539 -10.75 -6.02 20.16
N ASP A 540 -10.46 -4.75 19.86
CA ASP A 540 -11.47 -3.70 19.69
C ASP A 540 -12.41 -3.97 18.49
N ALA A 541 -11.86 -4.43 17.36
CA ALA A 541 -12.67 -4.76 16.18
C ALA A 541 -13.39 -6.13 16.28
N PHE A 542 -12.81 -7.15 16.92
CA PHE A 542 -13.30 -8.54 16.83
C PHE A 542 -13.84 -9.13 18.14
N ARG A 543 -13.56 -8.54 19.31
CA ARG A 543 -14.30 -8.94 20.52
C ARG A 543 -15.62 -8.20 20.54
N GLN A 544 -16.70 -8.98 20.48
CA GLN A 544 -18.02 -8.50 20.80
C GLN A 544 -18.02 -7.92 22.22
N THR A 545 -17.94 -6.60 22.36
CA THR A 545 -18.29 -5.94 23.61
C THR A 545 -19.76 -6.28 23.86
N PRO A 546 -20.11 -7.01 24.94
CA PRO A 546 -21.50 -7.29 25.23
C PRO A 546 -22.19 -5.94 25.40
N ALA A 547 -23.18 -5.66 24.55
CA ALA A 547 -23.91 -4.40 24.60
C ALA A 547 -24.33 -4.15 26.05
N THR A 548 -23.83 -3.06 26.64
CA THR A 548 -24.22 -2.65 27.98
C THR A 548 -25.70 -2.32 27.90
N THR A 549 -26.53 -3.29 28.28
CA THR A 549 -27.97 -3.16 28.34
C THR A 549 -28.27 -1.92 29.16
N LYS A 550 -28.60 -0.81 28.50
CA LYS A 550 -29.04 0.41 29.18
C LYS A 550 -30.26 0.00 29.99
N ALA A 551 -30.08 -0.11 31.30
CA ALA A 551 -31.16 -0.31 32.24
C ALA A 551 -32.15 0.84 31.98
N ARG A 552 -33.37 0.46 31.62
CA ARG A 552 -34.36 1.34 30.99
C ARG A 552 -35.48 1.65 31.97
#